data_AF-A0A1C5EQ47-F1
#
_entry.id   AF-A0A1C5EQ47-F1
#
_cell.length_a   1.000
_cell.length_b   1.000
_cell.length_c   1.000
_cell.angle_alpha   90.00
_cell.angle_beta   90.00
_cell.angle_gamma   90.00
#
_symmetry.space_group_name_H-M   'P 1'
#
loop_
_entity.id
_entity.type
_entity.pdbx_description
1 polymer ?
#
loop_
_entity_poly.entity_id
_entity_poly.type
_entity_poly.pdbx_seq_one_letter_code
_entity_poly.pdbx_strand_id
1 'polypeptide(L)'
;MSVRTNARGAATAVAAAAVLGAFLVGCTSVSTSQGPGADVPYVAPSANASAMAKAADDAAAAKSASDEASAEAEAAEAAEVARNTPEAVRDAFAGLQATLNDTCAPGSANCAYFLGRVNDELARLDKAMKADAQGPGHFKEPLAWISALRTTLNGDTSTANLEKHRSELIGTRDRINTWMQGHPEDYR
;
A
#
# COMPACT_ATOMS: atom_id res chain seq x y z
N MET A 1 14.05 32.55 -35.61
CA MET A 1 14.96 33.30 -34.72
C MET A 1 14.62 32.90 -33.29
N SER A 2 15.38 31.94 -32.72
CA SER A 2 16.41 32.19 -31.69
C SER A 2 15.80 32.75 -30.39
N VAL A 3 15.37 31.91 -29.43
CA VAL A 3 16.14 31.23 -28.34
C VAL A 3 16.81 32.21 -27.37
N ARG A 4 16.44 32.10 -26.07
CA ARG A 4 17.27 31.96 -24.85
C ARG A 4 16.43 32.37 -23.62
N THR A 5 15.83 31.47 -22.84
CA THR A 5 16.37 30.61 -21.74
C THR A 5 16.61 31.28 -20.39
N ASN A 6 16.03 30.63 -19.36
CA ASN A 6 16.50 30.40 -17.97
C ASN A 6 16.25 31.48 -16.91
N ALA A 7 16.10 31.20 -15.60
CA ALA A 7 15.75 30.03 -14.77
C ALA A 7 15.95 30.46 -13.28
N ARG A 8 15.47 29.62 -12.32
CA ARG A 8 15.92 29.43 -10.91
C ARG A 8 15.34 30.38 -9.85
N GLY A 9 15.02 29.95 -8.61
CA GLY A 9 15.19 28.68 -7.86
C GLY A 9 14.43 28.83 -6.51
N ALA A 10 14.44 27.96 -5.49
CA ALA A 10 15.08 26.68 -5.16
C ALA A 10 14.28 26.09 -3.96
N ALA A 11 13.87 24.82 -3.97
CA ALA A 11 14.54 23.67 -3.32
C ALA A 11 14.55 23.67 -1.77
N THR A 12 13.77 22.76 -1.18
CA THR A 12 14.05 22.16 0.14
C THR A 12 14.18 20.65 -0.06
N ALA A 13 15.43 20.19 -0.10
CA ALA A 13 15.78 18.78 -0.01
C ALA A 13 16.40 18.53 1.36
N VAL A 14 15.78 17.66 2.15
CA VAL A 14 16.38 17.13 3.38
C VAL A 14 17.18 15.90 2.98
N ALA A 15 18.48 15.96 3.23
CA ALA A 15 19.42 14.86 3.07
C ALA A 15 19.43 14.00 4.34
N ALA A 16 19.60 12.69 4.19
CA ALA A 16 20.30 11.88 5.17
C ALA A 16 20.86 10.61 4.52
N ALA A 17 22.18 10.56 4.43
CA ALA A 17 22.98 9.39 4.14
C ALA A 17 23.89 9.12 5.36
N ALA A 18 23.99 7.87 5.80
CA ALA A 18 25.07 7.29 6.63
C ALA A 18 24.74 5.79 6.74
N VAL A 19 25.50 4.76 6.34
CA VAL A 19 26.95 4.45 6.24
C VAL A 19 27.63 4.20 7.61
N LEU A 20 28.19 2.97 7.73
CA LEU A 20 29.12 2.40 8.72
C LEU A 20 28.49 1.91 10.04
N GLY A 21 28.92 0.80 10.67
CA GLY A 21 30.04 -0.10 10.42
C GLY A 21 30.46 -0.81 11.74
N ALA A 22 30.87 -2.08 11.59
CA ALA A 22 31.89 -2.82 12.35
C ALA A 22 31.86 -3.00 13.90
N PHE A 23 31.88 -4.28 14.29
CA PHE A 23 32.69 -4.96 15.32
C PHE A 23 32.86 -4.38 16.74
N LEU A 24 32.48 -5.18 17.75
CA LEU A 24 33.27 -5.37 18.96
C LEU A 24 33.32 -6.86 19.38
N VAL A 25 34.54 -7.38 19.37
CA VAL A 25 35.02 -8.58 20.07
C VAL A 25 35.37 -8.20 21.50
N GLY A 26 35.07 -9.04 22.49
CA GLY A 26 35.57 -8.88 23.85
C GLY A 26 35.09 -9.96 24.84
N CYS A 27 36.00 -10.84 25.24
CA CYS A 27 35.83 -11.97 26.17
C CYS A 27 35.72 -11.54 27.64
N THR A 28 35.13 -12.39 28.50
CA THR A 28 35.85 -13.03 29.63
C THR A 28 34.96 -14.05 30.33
N SER A 29 35.58 -15.18 30.63
CA SER A 29 35.11 -16.34 31.36
C SER A 29 34.90 -16.07 32.84
N VAL A 30 33.84 -16.65 33.43
CA VAL A 30 33.86 -17.06 34.84
C VAL A 30 33.48 -18.54 34.93
N SER A 31 34.51 -19.36 35.15
CA SER A 31 34.38 -20.69 35.72
C SER A 31 34.32 -20.55 37.24
N THR A 32 33.34 -21.17 37.89
CA THR A 32 33.52 -21.65 39.26
C THR A 32 32.97 -23.06 39.38
N SER A 33 33.92 -24.00 39.41
CA SER A 33 33.77 -25.36 39.90
C SER A 33 33.60 -25.38 41.42
N GLN A 34 32.91 -26.41 41.91
CA GLN A 34 33.00 -27.02 43.25
C GLN A 34 32.35 -26.35 44.48
N GLY A 35 31.32 -27.04 44.98
CA GLY A 35 31.36 -27.58 46.36
C GLY A 35 30.49 -26.86 47.42
N PRO A 36 29.97 -27.60 48.43
CA PRO A 36 28.78 -27.22 49.20
C PRO A 36 29.12 -26.42 50.46
N GLY A 37 28.31 -25.42 50.77
CA GLY A 37 28.40 -24.67 52.02
C GLY A 37 27.33 -23.59 52.08
N ALA A 38 26.57 -23.58 53.18
CA ALA A 38 25.48 -22.65 53.45
C ALA A 38 25.92 -21.19 53.38
N ASP A 39 25.10 -20.32 52.78
CA ASP A 39 24.81 -18.95 53.24
C ASP A 39 23.80 -18.31 52.30
N VAL A 40 22.66 -17.86 52.85
CA VAL A 40 21.66 -17.08 52.12
C VAL A 40 22.26 -15.71 51.76
N PRO A 41 22.27 -15.27 50.48
CA PRO A 41 22.84 -13.98 50.14
C PRO A 41 21.95 -12.86 50.70
N TYR A 42 22.52 -12.02 51.56
CA TYR A 42 21.94 -10.72 51.88
C TYR A 42 21.98 -9.84 50.62
N VAL A 43 20.83 -9.62 50.00
CA VAL A 43 20.67 -8.75 48.84
C VAL A 43 20.49 -7.31 49.34
N ALA A 44 21.39 -6.40 48.94
CA ALA A 44 21.29 -4.99 49.30
C ALA A 44 19.98 -4.39 48.73
N PRO A 45 19.21 -3.59 49.50
CA PRO A 45 17.93 -3.02 49.06
C PRO A 45 18.00 -2.24 47.73
N SER A 46 19.15 -1.66 47.40
CA SER A 46 19.39 -0.92 46.16
C SER A 46 19.45 -1.80 44.91
N ALA A 47 19.88 -3.06 45.02
CA ALA A 47 19.87 -4.00 43.89
C ALA A 47 18.44 -4.45 43.53
N ASN A 48 17.57 -4.61 44.54
CA ASN A 48 16.16 -4.91 44.33
C ASN A 48 15.40 -3.72 43.70
N ALA A 49 15.75 -2.49 44.07
CA ALA A 49 15.15 -1.29 43.48
C ALA A 49 15.49 -1.14 41.99
N SER A 50 16.75 -1.40 41.60
CA SER A 50 17.19 -1.35 40.19
C SER A 50 16.57 -2.46 39.33
N ALA A 51 16.38 -3.65 39.90
CA ALA A 51 15.70 -4.76 39.22
C ALA A 51 14.20 -4.47 39.00
N MET A 52 13.53 -3.83 39.98
CA MET A 52 12.13 -3.42 39.86
C MET A 52 11.92 -2.28 38.85
N ALA A 53 12.85 -1.31 38.79
CA ALA A 53 12.79 -0.23 37.80
C ALA A 53 12.96 -0.79 36.37
N LYS A 54 13.94 -1.66 36.16
CA LYS A 54 14.14 -2.32 34.86
C LYS A 54 12.95 -3.20 34.45
N ALA A 55 12.36 -3.93 35.39
CA ALA A 55 11.15 -4.72 35.12
C ALA A 55 9.93 -3.85 34.77
N ALA A 56 9.83 -2.65 35.34
CA ALA A 56 8.77 -1.70 35.00
C ALA A 56 8.97 -1.10 33.59
N ASP A 57 10.20 -0.75 33.22
CA ASP A 57 10.53 -0.27 31.88
C ASP A 57 10.32 -1.37 30.81
N ASP A 58 10.77 -2.60 31.09
CA ASP A 58 10.58 -3.73 30.18
C ASP A 58 9.08 -4.09 30.03
N ALA A 59 8.28 -3.96 31.09
CA ALA A 59 6.82 -4.14 31.03
C ALA A 59 6.11 -3.01 30.28
N ALA A 60 6.56 -1.77 30.41
CA ALA A 60 6.03 -0.63 29.66
C ALA A 60 6.34 -0.75 28.17
N ALA A 61 7.56 -1.16 27.81
CA ALA A 61 7.96 -1.40 26.43
C ALA A 61 7.19 -2.58 25.79
N ALA A 62 6.99 -3.67 26.53
CA ALA A 62 6.20 -4.82 26.07
C ALA A 62 4.72 -4.43 25.86
N LYS A 63 4.17 -3.57 26.72
CA LYS A 63 2.80 -3.06 26.58
C LYS A 63 2.66 -2.16 25.35
N SER A 64 3.58 -1.23 25.12
CA SER A 64 3.56 -0.37 23.93
C SER A 64 3.64 -1.17 22.63
N ALA A 65 4.52 -2.18 22.56
CA ALA A 65 4.64 -3.04 21.38
C ALA A 65 3.37 -3.89 21.14
N SER A 66 2.71 -4.32 22.21
CA SER A 66 1.44 -5.06 22.12
C SER A 66 0.27 -4.15 21.71
N ASP A 67 0.23 -2.91 22.19
CA ASP A 67 -0.79 -1.93 21.84
C ASP A 67 -0.63 -1.49 20.35
N GLU A 68 0.61 -1.32 19.86
CA GLU A 68 0.91 -1.04 18.44
C GLU A 68 0.54 -2.21 17.53
N ALA A 69 0.88 -3.45 17.89
CA ALA A 69 0.51 -4.63 17.12
C ALA A 69 -1.02 -4.85 17.07
N SER A 70 -1.71 -4.54 18.17
CA SER A 70 -3.18 -4.63 18.22
C SER A 70 -3.83 -3.55 17.35
N ALA A 71 -3.30 -2.31 17.36
CA ALA A 71 -3.80 -1.24 16.51
C ALA A 71 -3.59 -1.53 15.01
N GLU A 72 -2.45 -2.15 14.64
CA GLU A 72 -2.17 -2.53 13.26
C GLU A 72 -3.07 -3.68 12.77
N ALA A 73 -3.40 -4.63 13.66
CA ALA A 73 -4.36 -5.69 13.38
C ALA A 73 -5.79 -5.16 13.21
N GLU A 74 -6.24 -4.26 14.09
CA GLU A 74 -7.56 -3.62 13.99
C GLU A 74 -7.69 -2.76 12.74
N ALA A 75 -6.63 -2.03 12.36
CA ALA A 75 -6.60 -1.27 11.12
C ALA A 75 -6.63 -2.17 9.87
N ALA A 76 -5.97 -3.33 9.92
CA ALA A 76 -5.99 -4.31 8.84
C ALA A 76 -7.38 -4.93 8.66
N GLU A 77 -8.06 -5.31 9.75
CA GLU A 77 -9.44 -5.82 9.72
C GLU A 77 -10.41 -4.75 9.24
N ALA A 78 -10.34 -3.52 9.76
CA ALA A 78 -11.21 -2.44 9.30
C ALA A 78 -11.02 -2.15 7.80
N ALA A 79 -9.77 -2.23 7.31
CA ALA A 79 -9.47 -2.07 5.89
C ALA A 79 -9.91 -3.29 5.06
N GLU A 80 -9.99 -4.49 5.63
CA GLU A 80 -10.56 -5.67 4.98
C GLU A 80 -12.08 -5.56 4.88
N VAL A 81 -12.75 -5.25 5.98
CA VAL A 81 -14.20 -5.00 6.03
C VAL A 81 -14.58 -3.91 5.03
N ALA A 82 -13.85 -2.79 5.00
CA ALA A 82 -14.09 -1.72 4.03
C ALA A 82 -13.97 -2.19 2.57
N ARG A 83 -13.09 -3.15 2.26
CA ARG A 83 -12.94 -3.70 0.89
C ARG A 83 -13.99 -4.74 0.53
N ASN A 84 -14.61 -5.39 1.52
CA ASN A 84 -15.63 -6.42 1.34
C ASN A 84 -17.06 -5.82 1.29
N THR A 85 -17.18 -4.49 1.19
CA THR A 85 -18.48 -3.80 1.17
C THR A 85 -18.81 -3.29 -0.24
N PRO A 86 -20.08 -3.29 -0.68
CA PRO A 86 -20.50 -2.74 -1.97
C PRO A 86 -20.01 -1.30 -2.22
N GLU A 87 -19.80 -0.54 -1.14
CA GLU A 87 -19.23 0.80 -1.15
C GLU A 87 -17.85 0.88 -1.82
N ALA A 88 -17.02 -0.17 -1.70
CA ALA A 88 -15.72 -0.19 -2.38
C ALA A 88 -15.85 -0.27 -3.91
N VAL A 89 -16.80 -1.09 -4.40
CA VAL A 89 -17.11 -1.18 -5.84
C VAL A 89 -17.71 0.14 -6.32
N ARG A 90 -18.64 0.71 -5.54
CA ARG A 90 -19.24 2.02 -5.81
C ARG A 90 -18.20 3.11 -5.98
N ASP A 91 -17.29 3.23 -5.03
CA ASP A 91 -16.31 4.31 -5.00
C ASP A 91 -15.28 4.15 -6.13
N ALA A 92 -14.84 2.91 -6.40
CA ALA A 92 -13.99 2.61 -7.54
C ALA A 92 -14.69 2.88 -8.88
N PHE A 93 -15.98 2.56 -8.98
CA PHE A 93 -16.77 2.84 -10.16
C PHE A 93 -16.99 4.34 -10.38
N ALA A 94 -17.19 5.11 -9.31
CA ALA A 94 -17.25 6.57 -9.37
C ALA A 94 -15.94 7.18 -9.90
N GLY A 95 -14.79 6.62 -9.51
CA GLY A 95 -13.48 6.97 -10.08
C GLY A 95 -13.43 6.77 -11.59
N LEU A 96 -13.89 5.60 -12.08
CA LEU A 96 -13.98 5.32 -13.52
C LEU A 96 -14.94 6.29 -14.23
N GLN A 97 -16.10 6.57 -13.64
CA GLN A 97 -17.08 7.50 -14.19
C GLN A 97 -16.54 8.92 -14.35
N ALA A 98 -15.66 9.36 -13.45
CA ALA A 98 -15.00 10.66 -13.56
C ALA A 98 -14.16 10.83 -14.83
N THR A 99 -13.93 9.76 -15.59
CA THR A 99 -13.20 9.79 -16.87
C THR A 99 -14.11 9.71 -18.11
N LEU A 100 -15.41 9.42 -17.98
CA LEU A 100 -16.28 9.04 -19.11
C LEU A 100 -16.43 10.10 -20.20
N ASN A 101 -16.54 11.37 -19.80
CA ASN A 101 -16.73 12.49 -20.71
C ASN A 101 -15.43 12.99 -21.34
N ASP A 102 -14.30 12.43 -20.92
CA ASP A 102 -13.00 12.80 -21.42
C ASP A 102 -12.56 11.87 -22.56
N THR A 103 -11.78 12.45 -23.46
CA THR A 103 -11.05 11.78 -24.54
C THR A 103 -9.76 12.55 -24.81
N CYS A 104 -8.89 12.03 -25.66
CA CYS A 104 -7.65 12.70 -26.03
C CYS A 104 -7.21 12.43 -27.46
N ALA A 105 -6.46 13.37 -28.04
CA ALA A 105 -5.75 13.17 -29.28
C ALA A 105 -4.35 12.57 -29.02
N PRO A 106 -3.87 11.58 -29.81
CA PRO A 106 -2.58 10.95 -29.60
C PRO A 106 -1.42 11.96 -29.66
N GLY A 107 -0.37 11.73 -28.87
CA GLY A 107 0.81 12.60 -28.80
C GLY A 107 0.62 13.91 -28.03
N SER A 108 -0.58 14.18 -27.49
CA SER A 108 -0.79 15.33 -26.61
C SER A 108 -0.43 14.98 -25.16
N ALA A 109 0.16 15.93 -24.41
CA ALA A 109 0.51 15.70 -23.00
C ALA A 109 -0.72 15.30 -22.14
N ASN A 110 -1.90 15.82 -22.48
CA ASN A 110 -3.15 15.47 -21.82
C ASN A 110 -3.59 14.02 -22.11
N CYS A 111 -3.17 13.43 -23.23
CA CYS A 111 -3.52 12.06 -23.60
C CYS A 111 -2.80 11.04 -22.72
N ALA A 112 -1.50 11.25 -22.48
CA ALA A 112 -0.73 10.44 -21.56
C ALA A 112 -1.38 10.40 -20.16
N TYR A 113 -1.74 11.57 -19.63
CA TYR A 113 -2.40 11.69 -18.34
C TYR A 113 -3.77 11.00 -18.31
N PHE A 114 -4.62 11.29 -19.30
CA PHE A 114 -5.96 10.74 -19.38
C PHE A 114 -5.94 9.20 -19.49
N LEU A 115 -5.12 8.64 -20.38
CA LEU A 115 -5.05 7.18 -20.57
C LEU A 115 -4.43 6.46 -19.38
N GLY A 116 -3.42 7.07 -18.73
CA GLY A 116 -2.90 6.59 -17.47
C GLY A 116 -3.99 6.54 -16.39
N ARG A 117 -4.77 7.61 -16.27
CA ARG A 117 -5.90 7.67 -15.32
C ARG A 117 -6.95 6.60 -15.62
N VAL A 118 -7.38 6.44 -16.87
CA VAL A 118 -8.35 5.38 -17.25
C VAL A 118 -7.81 3.99 -16.86
N ASN A 119 -6.55 3.70 -17.15
CA ASN A 119 -5.92 2.43 -16.79
C ASN A 119 -5.90 2.21 -15.26
N ASP A 120 -5.59 3.24 -14.48
CA ASP A 120 -5.55 3.17 -13.01
C ASP A 120 -6.94 2.95 -12.41
N GLU A 121 -7.97 3.64 -12.91
CA GLU A 121 -9.35 3.45 -12.42
C GLU A 121 -9.88 2.06 -12.77
N LEU A 122 -9.57 1.54 -13.97
CA LEU A 122 -9.88 0.15 -14.32
C LEU A 122 -9.17 -0.84 -13.39
N ALA A 123 -7.94 -0.56 -12.99
CA ALA A 123 -7.21 -1.42 -12.05
C ALA A 123 -7.80 -1.36 -10.63
N ARG A 124 -8.22 -0.17 -10.16
CA ARG A 124 -8.91 -0.01 -8.88
C ARG A 124 -10.24 -0.74 -8.86
N LEU A 125 -11.03 -0.62 -9.93
CA LEU A 125 -12.32 -1.29 -10.06
C LEU A 125 -12.17 -2.82 -10.10
N ASP A 126 -11.19 -3.36 -10.85
CA ASP A 126 -10.88 -4.79 -10.83
C ASP A 126 -10.55 -5.32 -9.43
N LYS A 127 -9.78 -4.55 -8.64
CA LYS A 127 -9.45 -4.91 -7.27
C LYS A 127 -10.70 -4.91 -6.37
N ALA A 128 -11.54 -3.90 -6.48
CA ALA A 128 -12.78 -3.81 -5.70
C ALA A 128 -13.74 -4.97 -6.05
N MET A 129 -14.00 -5.21 -7.32
CA MET A 129 -14.89 -6.29 -7.78
C MET A 129 -14.41 -7.69 -7.38
N LYS A 130 -13.10 -7.91 -7.26
CA LYS A 130 -12.55 -9.19 -6.77
C LYS A 130 -12.64 -9.35 -5.26
N ALA A 131 -12.60 -8.25 -4.53
CA ALA A 131 -12.65 -8.23 -3.07
C ALA A 131 -14.09 -8.17 -2.54
N ASP A 132 -15.06 -7.85 -3.39
CA ASP A 132 -16.47 -7.81 -3.00
C ASP A 132 -16.96 -9.13 -2.39
N ALA A 133 -17.86 -9.04 -1.41
CA ALA A 133 -18.39 -10.20 -0.68
C ALA A 133 -19.17 -11.18 -1.56
N GLN A 134 -19.77 -10.74 -2.67
CA GLN A 134 -20.41 -11.61 -3.66
C GLN A 134 -19.40 -12.36 -4.52
N GLY A 135 -18.13 -11.95 -4.46
CA GLY A 135 -16.98 -12.57 -5.09
C GLY A 135 -16.85 -12.27 -6.59
N PRO A 136 -15.72 -12.67 -7.20
CA PRO A 136 -15.42 -12.36 -8.60
C PRO A 136 -16.37 -13.02 -9.62
N GLY A 137 -17.14 -14.02 -9.19
CA GLY A 137 -18.16 -14.65 -10.03
C GLY A 137 -19.34 -13.74 -10.34
N HIS A 138 -19.62 -12.79 -9.44
CA HIS A 138 -20.67 -11.79 -9.63
C HIS A 138 -20.31 -10.79 -10.74
N PHE A 139 -19.06 -10.31 -10.74
CA PHE A 139 -18.54 -9.35 -11.72
C PHE A 139 -17.82 -10.01 -12.92
N LYS A 140 -18.31 -11.16 -13.37
CA LYS A 140 -17.60 -12.01 -14.34
C LYS A 140 -17.28 -11.26 -15.64
N GLU A 141 -18.25 -10.54 -16.23
CA GLU A 141 -18.04 -9.83 -17.48
C GLU A 141 -17.08 -8.63 -17.35
N PRO A 142 -17.28 -7.69 -16.41
CA PRO A 142 -16.32 -6.59 -16.19
C PRO A 142 -14.89 -7.07 -15.97
N LEU A 143 -14.70 -8.09 -15.11
CA LEU A 143 -13.38 -8.64 -14.81
C LEU A 143 -12.74 -9.30 -16.03
N ALA A 144 -13.52 -9.98 -16.87
CA ALA A 144 -13.03 -10.57 -18.10
C ALA A 144 -12.54 -9.50 -19.09
N TRP A 145 -13.25 -8.37 -19.22
CA TRP A 145 -12.84 -7.28 -20.10
C TRP A 145 -11.57 -6.59 -19.60
N ILE A 146 -11.45 -6.33 -18.29
CA ILE A 146 -10.23 -5.76 -17.71
C ILE A 146 -9.05 -6.73 -17.88
N SER A 147 -9.27 -8.03 -17.70
CA SER A 147 -8.22 -9.03 -17.93
C SER A 147 -7.77 -9.06 -19.38
N ALA A 148 -8.70 -9.04 -20.34
CA ALA A 148 -8.37 -9.01 -21.77
C ALA A 148 -7.57 -7.75 -22.13
N LEU A 149 -7.97 -6.59 -21.61
CA LEU A 149 -7.23 -5.35 -21.78
C LEU A 149 -5.80 -5.46 -21.22
N ARG A 150 -5.62 -6.00 -20.01
CA ARG A 150 -4.30 -6.20 -19.41
C ARG A 150 -3.40 -7.13 -20.23
N THR A 151 -3.97 -8.18 -20.82
CA THR A 151 -3.26 -9.04 -21.77
C THR A 151 -2.83 -8.26 -23.01
N THR A 152 -3.72 -7.44 -23.58
CA THR A 152 -3.39 -6.57 -24.72
C THR A 152 -2.27 -5.58 -24.39
N LEU A 153 -2.29 -4.99 -23.19
CA LEU A 153 -1.26 -4.08 -22.72
C LEU A 153 0.05 -4.80 -22.36
N ASN A 154 0.01 -6.11 -22.10
CA ASN A 154 1.14 -6.94 -21.71
C ASN A 154 1.92 -6.38 -20.49
N GLY A 155 1.20 -5.74 -19.57
CA GLY A 155 1.78 -5.09 -18.39
C GLY A 155 2.58 -3.80 -18.66
N ASP A 156 2.69 -3.35 -19.91
CA ASP A 156 3.36 -2.10 -20.27
C ASP A 156 2.40 -0.92 -20.14
N THR A 157 2.61 -0.11 -19.10
CA THR A 157 1.83 1.10 -18.82
C THR A 157 2.53 2.38 -19.31
N SER A 158 3.53 2.26 -20.18
CA SER A 158 4.18 3.42 -20.79
C SER A 158 3.18 4.19 -21.66
N THR A 159 3.37 5.52 -21.73
CA THR A 159 2.54 6.40 -22.58
C THR A 159 2.42 5.88 -24.00
N ALA A 160 3.52 5.44 -24.61
CA ALA A 160 3.54 4.95 -25.97
C ALA A 160 2.62 3.72 -26.15
N ASN A 161 2.63 2.78 -25.20
CA ASN A 161 1.79 1.60 -25.26
C ASN A 161 0.31 1.92 -24.95
N LEU A 162 0.04 2.78 -23.97
CA LEU A 162 -1.32 3.22 -23.66
C LEU A 162 -1.95 3.97 -24.84
N GLU A 163 -1.22 4.86 -25.50
CA GLU A 163 -1.71 5.56 -26.70
C GLU A 163 -1.92 4.61 -27.88
N LYS A 164 -1.03 3.64 -28.09
CA LYS A 164 -1.19 2.59 -29.10
C LYS A 164 -2.47 1.79 -28.89
N HIS A 165 -2.86 1.54 -27.64
CA HIS A 165 -4.06 0.77 -27.24
C HIS A 165 -5.19 1.65 -26.70
N ARG A 166 -5.23 2.93 -27.13
CA ARG A 166 -6.19 3.92 -26.67
C ARG A 166 -7.64 3.47 -26.85
N SER A 167 -7.95 2.91 -28.01
CA SER A 167 -9.31 2.49 -28.35
C SER A 167 -9.79 1.34 -27.45
N GLU A 168 -8.90 0.41 -27.11
CA GLU A 168 -9.18 -0.70 -26.20
C GLU A 168 -9.38 -0.22 -24.76
N LEU A 169 -8.58 0.75 -24.29
CA LEU A 169 -8.74 1.37 -22.97
C LEU A 169 -10.11 2.06 -22.83
N ILE A 170 -10.40 2.98 -23.75
CA ILE A 170 -11.65 3.76 -23.75
C ILE A 170 -12.85 2.82 -23.95
N GLY A 171 -12.75 1.88 -24.89
CA GLY A 171 -13.81 0.90 -25.15
C GLY A 171 -14.09 0.01 -23.94
N THR A 172 -13.06 -0.41 -23.20
CA THR A 172 -13.24 -1.20 -21.97
C THR A 172 -13.93 -0.38 -20.89
N ARG A 173 -13.49 0.87 -20.66
CA ARG A 173 -14.16 1.82 -19.74
C ARG A 173 -15.64 1.95 -20.07
N ASP A 174 -15.97 2.24 -21.32
CA ASP A 174 -17.35 2.53 -21.73
C ASP A 174 -18.24 1.29 -21.63
N ARG A 175 -17.69 0.12 -21.98
CA ARG A 175 -18.38 -1.16 -21.87
C ARG A 175 -18.68 -1.52 -20.42
N ILE A 176 -17.72 -1.32 -19.51
CA ILE A 176 -17.93 -1.53 -18.07
C ILE A 176 -18.96 -0.55 -17.53
N ASN A 177 -18.86 0.74 -17.88
CA ASN A 177 -19.87 1.71 -17.44
C ASN A 177 -21.27 1.31 -17.88
N THR A 178 -21.44 0.88 -19.14
CA THR A 178 -22.74 0.42 -19.63
C THR A 178 -23.24 -0.79 -18.85
N TRP A 179 -22.37 -1.76 -18.57
CA TRP A 179 -22.74 -2.94 -17.79
C TRP A 179 -23.13 -2.57 -16.36
N MET A 180 -22.30 -1.78 -15.66
CA MET A 180 -22.59 -1.35 -14.29
C MET A 180 -23.90 -0.54 -14.23
N GLN A 181 -24.15 0.36 -15.18
CA GLN A 181 -25.43 1.10 -15.23
C GLN A 181 -26.66 0.20 -15.42
N GLY A 182 -26.48 -1.00 -16.00
CA GLY A 182 -27.51 -2.03 -16.10
C GLY A 182 -27.67 -2.90 -14.84
N HIS A 183 -26.73 -2.84 -13.89
CA HIS A 183 -26.72 -3.61 -12.64
C HIS A 183 -26.49 -2.67 -11.43
N PRO A 184 -27.40 -1.71 -11.18
CA PRO A 184 -27.25 -0.74 -10.10
C PRO A 184 -27.14 -1.36 -8.71
N GLU A 185 -27.73 -2.52 -8.49
CA GLU A 185 -27.69 -3.28 -7.24
C GLU A 185 -26.29 -3.77 -6.86
N ASP A 186 -25.38 -3.87 -7.83
CA ASP A 186 -24.02 -4.38 -7.62
C ASP A 186 -23.07 -3.31 -7.04
N TYR A 187 -23.53 -2.07 -6.87
CA TYR A 187 -22.71 -0.96 -6.35
C TYR A 187 -23.51 0.17 -5.66
N ARG A 188 -24.80 -0.01 -5.36
CA ARG A 188 -25.60 1.01 -4.67
C ARG A 188 -25.80 0.72 -3.19
#